data_AF-A0A6J7FFJ6-F1
#
_entry.id   AF-A0A6J7FFJ6-F1
#
_cell.length_a   1.000
_cell.length_b   1.000
_cell.length_c   1.000
_cell.angle_alpha   90.00
_cell.angle_beta   90.00
_cell.angle_gamma   90.00
#
_symmetry.space_group_name_H-M   'P 1'
#
loop_
_entity.id
_entity.type
_entity.pdbx_description
1 polymer ?
#
loop_
_entity_poly.entity_id
_entity_poly.type
_entity_poly.pdbx_seq_one_letter_code
_entity_poly.pdbx_strand_id
1 'polypeptide(L)'
;MPTTRQRFQITETDELAACLDKAALKWPDESRSKLLVRLAMAGAQTSLKSPMEEAFAFQMALDQMYRELGDSYHGVTLEDLRQDWPE
;
A
#
# COMPACT_ATOMS: atom_id res chain seq x y z
N MET A 1 18.78 -3.84 31.71
CA MET A 1 18.53 -2.69 30.83
C MET A 1 17.02 -2.40 30.80
N PRO A 2 16.56 -1.23 31.28
CA PRO A 2 15.19 -0.81 31.03
C PRO A 2 15.08 -0.41 29.56
N THR A 3 14.23 -1.10 28.80
CA THR A 3 13.91 -0.71 27.42
C THR A 3 12.93 0.46 27.47
N THR A 4 13.26 1.60 26.84
CA THR A 4 12.43 2.82 26.84
C THR A 4 11.10 2.65 26.10
N ARG A 5 10.99 1.64 25.22
CA ARG A 5 9.78 1.36 24.46
C ARG A 5 8.88 0.35 25.18
N GLN A 6 7.56 0.53 25.02
CA GLN A 6 6.55 -0.37 25.53
C GLN A 6 6.76 -1.79 24.99
N ARG A 7 6.62 -2.79 25.86
CA ARG A 7 6.60 -4.19 25.46
C ARG A 7 5.16 -4.59 25.15
N PHE A 8 4.96 -5.20 23.99
CA PHE A 8 3.69 -5.82 23.62
C PHE A 8 3.79 -7.32 23.89
N GLN A 9 2.91 -7.84 24.73
CA GLN A 9 2.75 -9.29 24.87
C GLN A 9 1.74 -9.76 23.84
N ILE A 10 2.14 -10.75 23.04
CA ILE A 10 1.32 -11.33 21.99
C ILE A 10 1.19 -12.82 22.31
N THR A 11 -0.04 -13.30 22.40
CA THR A 11 -0.33 -14.73 22.48
C THR A 11 -0.50 -15.27 21.06
N GLU A 12 0.20 -16.35 20.74
CA GLU A 12 0.07 -16.99 19.44
C GLU A 12 -1.30 -17.66 19.32
N THR A 13 -2.08 -17.25 18.32
CA THR A 13 -3.33 -17.91 17.91
C THR A 13 -3.03 -18.88 16.77
N ASP A 14 -3.94 -19.82 16.49
CA ASP A 14 -3.78 -20.77 15.38
C ASP A 14 -3.60 -20.07 14.02
N GLU A 15 -4.30 -18.95 13.81
CA GLU A 15 -4.17 -18.12 12.61
C GLU A 15 -2.79 -17.46 12.51
N LEU A 16 -2.29 -16.90 13.62
CA LEU A 16 -0.97 -16.33 13.67
C LEU A 16 0.09 -17.41 13.45
N ALA A 17 -0.12 -18.60 14.01
CA ALA A 17 0.77 -19.73 13.84
C ALA A 17 0.95 -20.11 12.37
N ALA A 18 -0.17 -20.30 11.67
CA ALA A 18 -0.19 -20.62 10.24
C ALA A 18 0.45 -19.52 9.38
N CYS A 19 0.26 -18.24 9.74
CA CYS A 19 0.91 -17.11 9.07
C CYS A 19 2.43 -17.14 9.25
N LEU A 20 2.91 -17.41 10.47
CA LEU A 20 4.35 -17.49 10.75
C LEU A 20 5.00 -18.70 10.07
N ASP A 21 4.29 -19.81 9.95
CA ASP A 21 4.80 -20.99 9.23
C ASP A 21 4.98 -20.70 7.74
N LYS A 22 4.03 -19.98 7.12
CA LYS A 22 4.19 -19.49 5.75
C LYS A 22 5.36 -18.50 5.63
N ALA A 23 5.53 -17.62 6.61
CA ALA A 23 6.64 -16.67 6.62
C ALA A 23 8.00 -17.39 6.76
N ALA A 24 8.07 -18.48 7.53
CA ALA A 24 9.27 -19.29 7.69
C ALA A 24 9.69 -19.96 6.37
N LEU A 25 8.75 -20.28 5.47
CA LEU A 25 9.12 -20.76 4.12
C LEU A 25 9.90 -19.71 3.32
N LYS A 26 9.60 -18.42 3.54
CA LYS A 26 10.27 -17.30 2.87
C LYS A 26 11.56 -16.87 3.60
N TRP A 27 11.61 -17.07 4.92
CA TRP A 27 12.73 -16.70 5.79
C TRP A 27 13.02 -17.83 6.80
N PRO A 28 13.67 -18.92 6.35
CA PRO A 28 13.81 -20.14 7.15
C PRO A 28 14.74 -19.98 8.37
N ASP A 29 15.68 -19.05 8.32
CA ASP A 29 16.68 -18.84 9.38
C ASP A 29 16.23 -17.84 10.46
N GLU A 30 15.00 -17.31 10.37
CA GLU A 30 14.49 -16.33 11.32
C GLU A 30 13.63 -16.98 12.42
N SER A 31 13.81 -16.51 13.66
CA SER A 31 12.93 -16.91 14.76
C SER A 31 11.53 -16.34 14.58
N ARG A 32 10.50 -17.01 15.14
CA ARG A 32 9.10 -16.55 15.09
C ARG A 32 8.92 -15.10 15.52
N SER A 33 9.64 -14.65 16.55
CA SER A 33 9.59 -13.25 17.01
C SER A 33 10.15 -12.26 15.97
N LYS A 34 11.19 -12.64 15.21
CA LYS A 34 11.70 -11.81 14.11
C LYS A 34 10.74 -11.79 12.93
N LEU A 35 10.12 -12.94 12.61
CA LEU A 35 9.08 -13.02 11.59
C LEU A 35 7.89 -12.12 11.92
N LEU A 36 7.44 -12.09 13.18
CA LEU A 36 6.40 -11.17 13.67
C LEU A 36 6.75 -9.70 13.37
N VAL A 37 7.97 -9.27 13.72
CA VAL A 37 8.45 -7.91 13.45
C VAL A 37 8.49 -7.63 11.96
N ARG A 38 9.04 -8.56 11.17
CA ARG A 38 9.17 -8.43 9.73
C ARG A 38 7.80 -8.32 9.03
N LEU A 39 6.84 -9.15 9.43
CA LEU A 39 5.46 -9.10 8.93
C LEU A 39 4.77 -7.78 9.31
N ALA A 40 4.91 -7.31 10.55
CA ALA A 40 4.33 -6.04 10.98
C ALA A 40 4.89 -4.85 10.17
N MET A 41 6.20 -4.84 9.91
CA MET A 41 6.84 -3.80 9.10
C MET A 41 6.43 -3.88 7.62
N ALA A 42 6.33 -5.09 7.06
CA ALA A 42 5.87 -5.28 5.69
C ALA A 42 4.40 -4.87 5.51
N GLY A 43 3.54 -5.22 6.48
CA GLY A 43 2.15 -4.78 6.53
C GLY A 43 2.03 -3.26 6.63
N ALA A 44 2.82 -2.62 7.48
CA ALA A 44 2.88 -1.16 7.55
C ALA A 44 3.25 -0.52 6.21
N GLN A 45 4.27 -1.03 5.52
CA GLN A 45 4.68 -0.50 4.21
C GLN A 45 3.64 -0.71 3.10
N THR A 46 2.85 -1.77 3.21
CA THR A 46 1.88 -2.15 2.17
C THR A 46 0.51 -1.52 2.41
N SER A 47 0.08 -1.40 3.67
CA SER A 47 -1.29 -1.04 4.05
C SER A 47 -1.41 0.32 4.73
N LEU A 48 -0.32 0.92 5.22
CA LEU A 48 -0.35 2.27 5.81
C LEU A 48 0.09 3.35 4.82
N LYS A 49 0.17 3.05 3.51
CA LYS A 49 0.13 4.13 2.53
C LYS A 49 -1.16 4.89 2.76
N SER A 50 -1.03 6.16 3.09
CA SER A 50 -2.19 6.97 3.44
C SER A 50 -3.14 6.98 2.23
N PRO A 51 -4.47 6.92 2.42
CA PRO A 51 -5.41 7.24 1.34
C PRO A 51 -5.06 8.56 0.64
N MET A 52 -4.42 9.48 1.37
CA MET A 52 -3.88 10.74 0.85
C MET A 52 -2.66 10.55 -0.06
N GLU A 53 -1.78 9.58 0.22
CA GLU A 53 -0.63 9.26 -0.64
C GLU A 53 -1.08 8.55 -1.92
N GLU A 54 -2.09 7.69 -1.84
CA GLU A 54 -2.70 7.07 -3.02
C GLU A 54 -3.45 8.11 -3.86
N ALA A 55 -4.23 8.99 -3.24
CA ALA A 55 -4.90 10.10 -3.93
C ALA A 55 -3.90 11.06 -4.57
N PHE A 56 -2.79 11.37 -3.88
CA PHE A 56 -1.74 12.23 -4.40
C PHE A 56 -0.98 11.58 -5.57
N ALA A 57 -0.65 10.29 -5.46
CA ALA A 57 -0.03 9.54 -6.55
C ALA A 57 -0.94 9.47 -7.78
N PHE A 58 -2.25 9.28 -7.57
CA PHE A 58 -3.25 9.29 -8.63
C PHE A 58 -3.38 10.67 -9.28
N GLN A 59 -3.45 11.75 -8.49
CA GLN A 59 -3.47 13.12 -9.01
C GLN A 59 -2.20 13.46 -9.79
N MET A 60 -1.01 13.07 -9.30
CA MET A 60 0.24 13.28 -10.03
C MET A 60 0.27 12.51 -11.36
N ALA A 61 -0.21 11.27 -11.39
CA ALA A 61 -0.29 10.48 -12.62
C ALA A 61 -1.25 11.12 -13.63
N LEU A 62 -2.40 11.64 -13.18
CA LEU A 62 -3.33 12.38 -14.03
C LEU A 62 -2.69 13.67 -14.56
N ASP A 63 -2.08 14.49 -13.70
CA ASP A 63 -1.40 15.72 -14.10
C ASP A 63 -0.30 15.46 -15.12
N GLN A 64 0.45 14.37 -14.96
CA GLN A 64 1.47 13.97 -15.93
C GLN A 64 0.84 13.56 -17.26
N MET A 65 -0.21 12.75 -17.24
CA MET A 65 -0.94 12.36 -18.46
C MET A 65 -1.51 13.58 -19.18
N TYR A 66 -2.09 14.55 -18.46
CA TYR A 66 -2.59 15.79 -19.05
C TYR A 66 -1.48 16.65 -19.66
N ARG A 67 -0.29 16.71 -19.04
CA ARG A 67 0.88 17.39 -19.62
C ARG A 67 1.38 16.71 -20.90
N GLU A 68 1.37 15.38 -20.94
CA GLU A 68 1.81 14.61 -22.10
C GLU A 68 0.80 14.64 -23.25
N LEU A 69 -0.50 14.64 -22.93
CA LEU A 69 -1.59 14.67 -23.91
C LEU A 69 -1.91 16.09 -24.42
N GLY A 70 -1.39 17.12 -23.75
CA GLY A 70 -1.58 18.53 -24.09
C GLY A 70 -2.89 19.12 -23.56
N ASP A 71 -2.96 20.46 -23.51
CA ASP A 71 -4.06 21.28 -22.96
C ASP A 71 -5.45 21.01 -23.58
N SER A 72 -5.53 20.23 -24.65
CA SER A 72 -6.76 19.90 -25.38
C SER A 72 -7.81 19.17 -24.53
N TYR A 73 -7.44 18.57 -23.40
CA TYR A 73 -8.35 17.85 -22.51
C TYR A 73 -8.59 18.55 -21.15
N HIS A 74 -7.96 19.71 -20.91
CA HIS A 74 -8.13 20.39 -19.64
C HIS A 74 -9.47 21.14 -19.59
N GLY A 75 -10.34 20.77 -18.66
CA GLY A 75 -11.65 21.40 -18.47
C GLY A 75 -12.76 20.94 -19.42
N VAL A 76 -12.47 19.98 -20.31
CA VAL A 76 -13.47 19.37 -21.19
C VAL A 76 -14.15 18.22 -20.45
N THR A 77 -15.48 18.25 -20.34
CA THR A 77 -16.23 17.19 -19.65
C THR A 77 -16.41 15.97 -20.56
N LEU A 78 -16.69 14.80 -19.98
CA LEU A 78 -16.98 13.58 -20.75
C LEU A 78 -18.17 13.76 -21.70
N GLU A 79 -19.15 14.58 -21.30
CA GLU A 79 -20.29 14.96 -22.13
C GLU A 79 -19.87 15.78 -23.37
N ASP A 80 -18.90 16.68 -23.24
CA ASP A 80 -18.38 17.47 -24.37
C ASP A 80 -17.65 16.57 -25.38
N LEU A 81 -16.82 15.63 -24.91
CA LEU A 81 -16.10 14.69 -25.77
C LEU A 81 -17.03 13.71 -26.49
N ARG A 82 -18.18 13.40 -25.90
CA ARG A 82 -19.19 12.50 -26.51
C ARG A 82 -19.92 13.15 -27.68
N GLN A 83 -19.97 14.47 -27.76
CA GLN A 83 -20.63 15.17 -28.88
C GLN A 83 -19.82 15.08 -30.19
N ASP A 84 -18.51 14.94 -30.09
CA ASP A 84 -17.61 14.85 -31.25
C ASP A 84 -17.50 13.42 -31.84
N TRP A 85 -18.17 12.43 -31.24
CA TRP A 85 -18.20 11.07 -31.76
C TRP A 85 -19.45 10.85 -32.62
N PRO A 86 -19.32 10.51 -33.91
CA PRO A 86 -20.47 10.11 -34.72
C PRO A 86 -21.01 8.76 -34.24
N GLU A 87 -22.33 8.58 -34.30
CA GLU A 87 -23.05 7.36 -33.89
C GLU A 87 -22.44 6.05 -34.42
#